data_AF-A0A2R6AJ74-F1
#
_entry.id   AF-A0A2R6AJ74-F1
#
_cell.length_a   1.000
_cell.length_b   1.000
_cell.length_c   1.000
_cell.angle_alpha   90.00
_cell.angle_beta   90.00
_cell.angle_gamma   90.00
#
_symmetry.space_group_name_H-M   'P 1'
#
loop_
_entity.id
_entity.type
_entity.pdbx_description
1 polymer ?
#
loop_
_entity_poly.entity_id
_entity_poly.type
_entity_poly.pdbx_seq_one_letter_code
_entity_poly.pdbx_strand_id
1 'polypeptide(L)'
;MTVYWVVNFDLRAGSGNKYLEWLKSEEAQKIRRKIEEETGAKYVGTCIQEVGGTPFDFEEWWEFPNYVSYGKFRESNDPREREAWRELTQKYTQ
;
A
#
# COMPACT_ATOMS: atom_id res chain seq x y z
N MET A 1 4.70 4.75 -21.11
CA MET A 1 4.55 3.32 -20.80
C MET A 1 4.04 3.22 -19.39
N THR A 2 2.90 2.58 -19.18
CA THR A 2 2.32 2.32 -17.86
C THR A 2 3.27 1.49 -17.02
N VAL A 3 3.37 1.80 -15.73
CA VAL A 3 4.19 1.09 -14.76
C VAL A 3 3.26 0.44 -13.75
N TYR A 4 3.36 -0.88 -13.60
CA TYR A 4 2.67 -1.61 -12.55
C TYR A 4 3.62 -1.81 -11.37
N TRP A 5 3.16 -1.46 -10.18
CA TRP A 5 3.91 -1.64 -8.96
C TRP A 5 3.14 -2.50 -7.98
N VAL A 6 3.87 -3.41 -7.37
CA VAL A 6 3.35 -4.40 -6.44
C VAL A 6 4.16 -4.30 -5.15
N VAL A 7 3.46 -4.29 -4.02
CA VAL A 7 4.07 -4.34 -2.69
C VAL A 7 3.61 -5.58 -1.97
N ASN A 8 4.56 -6.30 -1.41
CA ASN A 8 4.32 -7.46 -0.58
C ASN A 8 4.78 -7.15 0.83
N PHE A 9 4.00 -7.53 1.83
CA PHE A 9 4.39 -7.44 3.24
C PHE A 9 3.75 -8.54 4.08
N ASP A 10 4.50 -8.98 5.09
CA ASP A 10 4.04 -9.92 6.10
C ASP A 10 3.28 -9.19 7.18
N LEU A 11 2.12 -9.68 7.58
CA LEU A 11 1.43 -9.16 8.73
C LEU A 11 2.01 -9.76 10.01
N ARG A 12 2.03 -8.94 11.06
CA ARG A 12 2.25 -9.40 12.42
C ARG A 12 1.16 -10.41 12.80
N ALA A 13 1.55 -11.53 13.40
CA ALA A 13 0.60 -12.55 13.84
C ALA A 13 -0.59 -11.95 14.61
N GLY A 14 -1.82 -12.24 14.15
CA GLY A 14 -3.06 -11.76 14.75
C GLY A 14 -3.51 -10.34 14.35
N SER A 15 -2.79 -9.64 13.47
CA SER A 15 -3.18 -8.31 12.97
C SER A 15 -4.09 -8.35 11.73
N GLY A 16 -4.23 -9.49 11.05
CA GLY A 16 -4.98 -9.67 9.79
C GLY A 16 -6.32 -8.95 9.75
N ASN A 17 -7.22 -9.26 10.69
CA ASN A 17 -8.54 -8.65 10.73
C ASN A 17 -8.50 -7.13 10.97
N LYS A 18 -7.56 -6.64 11.80
CA LYS A 18 -7.41 -5.21 12.08
C LYS A 18 -6.90 -4.46 10.86
N TYR A 19 -5.98 -5.06 10.12
CA TYR A 19 -5.50 -4.51 8.87
C TYR A 19 -6.62 -4.45 7.82
N LEU A 20 -7.44 -5.50 7.72
CA LEU A 20 -8.60 -5.54 6.83
C LEU A 20 -9.67 -4.49 7.17
N GLU A 21 -9.94 -4.27 8.45
CA GLU A 21 -10.83 -3.19 8.89
C GLU A 21 -10.25 -1.82 8.54
N TRP A 22 -8.95 -1.63 8.77
CA TRP A 22 -8.26 -0.40 8.41
C TRP A 22 -8.28 -0.14 6.90
N LEU A 23 -8.06 -1.14 6.04
CA LEU A 23 -8.13 -1.02 4.57
C LEU A 23 -9.48 -0.49 4.07
N LYS A 24 -10.55 -0.72 4.84
CA LYS A 24 -11.92 -0.26 4.57
C LYS A 24 -12.25 1.10 5.21
N SER A 25 -11.36 1.62 6.05
CA SER A 25 -11.56 2.87 6.77
C SER A 25 -11.45 4.10 5.87
N GLU A 26 -12.08 5.19 6.28
CA GLU A 26 -11.93 6.51 5.63
C GLU A 26 -10.49 7.01 5.63
N GLU A 27 -9.71 6.63 6.64
CA GLU A 27 -8.29 6.99 6.74
C GLU A 27 -7.48 6.38 5.58
N ALA A 28 -7.62 5.07 5.36
CA ALA A 28 -6.96 4.39 4.25
C ALA A 28 -7.39 4.95 2.89
N GLN A 29 -8.68 5.24 2.73
CA GLN A 29 -9.20 5.83 1.48
C GLN A 29 -8.69 7.26 1.26
N LYS A 30 -8.51 8.07 2.31
CA LYS A 30 -7.91 9.41 2.20
C LYS A 30 -6.45 9.33 1.77
N ILE A 31 -5.68 8.42 2.35
CA ILE A 31 -4.28 8.21 1.96
C ILE A 31 -4.20 7.80 0.49
N ARG A 32 -5.04 6.85 0.05
CA ARG A 32 -5.08 6.41 -1.35
C ARG A 32 -5.42 7.56 -2.29
N ARG A 33 -6.50 8.31 -2.02
CA ARG A 33 -6.90 9.47 -2.84
C ARG A 33 -5.78 10.49 -2.98
N LYS A 34 -5.09 10.80 -1.87
CA LYS A 34 -3.96 11.72 -1.90
C LYS A 34 -2.85 11.22 -2.84
N ILE A 35 -2.48 9.94 -2.75
CA ILE A 35 -1.48 9.33 -3.64
C ILE A 35 -1.92 9.42 -5.11
N GLU A 36 -3.19 9.09 -5.41
CA GLU A 36 -3.73 9.18 -6.77
C GLU A 36 -3.71 10.63 -7.31
N GLU A 37 -4.09 11.61 -6.48
CA GLU A 37 -4.08 13.04 -6.83
C GLU A 37 -2.67 13.57 -7.10
N GLU A 38 -1.69 13.23 -6.26
CA GLU A 38 -0.33 13.76 -6.36
C GLU A 38 0.49 13.13 -7.49
N THR A 39 0.24 11.86 -7.77
CA THR A 39 1.09 11.06 -8.67
C THR A 39 0.40 10.71 -9.99
N GLY A 40 -0.93 10.81 -10.03
CA GLY A 40 -1.76 10.29 -11.12
C GLY A 40 -1.83 8.76 -11.14
N ALA A 41 -1.36 8.09 -10.07
CA ALA A 41 -1.50 6.66 -9.91
C ALA A 41 -2.96 6.26 -9.74
N LYS A 42 -3.23 4.98 -9.93
CA LYS A 42 -4.50 4.35 -9.60
C LYS A 42 -4.25 3.18 -8.68
N TYR A 43 -5.01 3.14 -7.61
CA TYR A 43 -5.07 1.97 -6.75
C TYR A 43 -5.87 0.86 -7.45
N VAL A 44 -5.26 -0.32 -7.61
CA VAL A 44 -5.88 -1.46 -8.30
C VAL A 44 -6.57 -2.39 -7.31
N GLY A 45 -5.93 -2.68 -6.18
CA GLY A 45 -6.51 -3.56 -5.17
C GLY A 45 -5.50 -4.11 -4.16
N THR A 46 -6.04 -4.81 -3.15
CA THR A 46 -5.27 -5.64 -2.23
C THR A 46 -5.69 -7.10 -2.42
N CYS A 47 -4.74 -8.00 -2.56
CA CYS A 47 -4.94 -9.43 -2.44
C CYS A 47 -4.49 -9.91 -1.05
N ILE A 48 -5.27 -10.80 -0.45
CA ILE A 48 -4.92 -11.52 0.77
C ILE A 48 -4.54 -12.93 0.37
N GLN A 49 -3.38 -13.38 0.80
CA GLN A 49 -2.92 -14.73 0.51
C GLN A 49 -3.55 -15.69 1.53
N GLU A 50 -4.63 -16.35 1.13
CA GLU A 50 -5.38 -17.28 1.99
C GLU A 50 -4.72 -18.67 2.10
N VAL A 51 -3.80 -19.00 1.17
CA VAL A 51 -3.18 -20.31 1.06
C VAL A 51 -1.66 -20.15 1.10
N GLY A 52 -0.98 -20.95 1.92
CA GLY A 52 0.46 -20.86 2.23
C GLY A 52 1.44 -21.18 1.07
N GLY A 53 1.19 -20.65 -0.12
CA GLY A 53 2.03 -20.77 -1.31
C GLY A 53 2.90 -19.55 -1.59
N THR A 54 2.71 -18.44 -0.88
CA THR A 54 3.45 -17.19 -1.04
C THR A 54 4.11 -16.78 0.28
N PRO A 55 5.34 -16.21 0.24
CA PRO A 55 6.07 -15.80 1.45
C PRO A 55 5.64 -14.39 1.93
N PHE A 56 4.36 -14.06 1.78
CA PHE A 56 3.76 -12.80 2.21
C PHE A 56 2.26 -12.99 2.43
N ASP A 57 1.73 -12.28 3.41
CA ASP A 57 0.30 -12.35 3.76
C ASP A 57 -0.56 -11.46 2.83
N PHE A 58 0.01 -10.34 2.35
CA PHE A 58 -0.72 -9.33 1.59
C PHE A 58 0.09 -8.81 0.40
N GLU A 59 -0.67 -8.46 -0.64
CA GLU A 59 -0.16 -7.87 -1.87
C GLU A 59 -1.01 -6.66 -2.26
N GLU A 60 -0.41 -5.49 -2.42
CA GLU A 60 -1.09 -4.27 -2.90
C GLU A 60 -0.60 -3.87 -4.29
N TRP A 61 -1.56 -3.52 -5.16
CA TRP A 61 -1.32 -3.22 -6.57
C TRP A 61 -1.64 -1.78 -6.93
N TRP A 62 -0.72 -1.18 -7.69
CA TRP A 62 -0.81 0.19 -8.17
C TRP A 62 -0.46 0.29 -9.65
N GLU A 63 -1.19 1.13 -10.37
CA GLU A 63 -0.93 1.46 -11.76
C GLU A 63 -0.48 2.93 -11.85
N PHE A 64 0.71 3.17 -12.39
CA PHE A 64 1.22 4.51 -12.66
C PHE A 64 1.23 4.79 -14.16
N PRO A 65 0.87 6.00 -14.61
CA PRO A 65 0.77 6.31 -16.03
C PRO A 65 2.14 6.31 -16.74
N ASN A 66 3.23 6.58 -16.01
CA ASN A 66 4.60 6.56 -16.51
C ASN A 66 5.64 6.53 -15.37
N TYR A 67 6.91 6.36 -15.73
CA TYR A 67 8.04 6.36 -14.78
C TYR A 67 8.24 7.69 -14.03
N VAL A 68 7.80 8.83 -14.57
CA VAL A 68 7.88 10.12 -13.86
C VAL A 68 6.88 10.14 -12.70
N SER A 69 5.65 9.67 -12.92
CA SER A 69 4.65 9.47 -11.86
C SER A 69 5.11 8.47 -10.80
N TYR A 70 5.71 7.35 -11.23
CA TYR A 70 6.31 6.40 -10.29
C TYR A 70 7.49 7.00 -9.51
N GLY A 71 8.31 7.82 -10.17
CA GLY A 71 9.39 8.58 -9.53
C GLY A 71 8.84 9.53 -8.46
N LYS A 72 7.80 10.31 -8.78
CA LYS A 72 7.10 11.17 -7.82
C LYS A 72 6.55 10.40 -6.64
N PHE A 73 5.98 9.22 -6.84
CA PHE A 73 5.51 8.37 -5.74
C PHE A 73 6.65 7.87 -4.86
N ARG A 74 7.79 7.48 -5.46
CA ARG A 74 8.99 7.08 -4.70
C ARG A 74 9.67 8.25 -4.00
N GLU A 75 9.57 9.44 -4.58
CA GLU A 75 10.21 10.67 -4.13
C GLU A 75 9.27 11.56 -3.31
N SER A 76 7.97 11.24 -3.20
CA SER A 76 6.99 12.07 -2.49
C SER A 76 7.30 12.20 -1.00
N ASN A 77 8.29 11.45 -0.48
CA ASN A 77 9.20 11.73 0.67
C ASN A 77 8.70 12.67 1.77
N ASP A 78 7.41 12.74 2.09
CA ASP A 78 6.96 13.31 3.34
C ASP A 78 7.31 12.26 4.40
N PRO A 79 8.24 12.55 5.33
CA PRO A 79 8.58 11.62 6.40
C PRO A 79 7.34 11.18 7.17
N ARG A 80 6.27 11.99 7.20
CA ARG A 80 4.98 11.65 7.82
C ARG A 80 4.18 10.62 7.05
N GLU A 81 4.33 10.53 5.73
CA GLU A 81 3.72 9.46 4.93
C GLU A 81 4.50 8.18 5.05
N ARG A 82 5.83 8.28 5.11
CA ARG A 82 6.70 7.15 5.45
C ARG A 82 6.48 6.69 6.88
N GLU A 83 6.16 7.59 7.79
CA GLU A 83 5.87 7.32 9.20
C GLU A 83 4.43 6.88 9.40
N ALA A 84 3.44 7.35 8.64
CA ALA A 84 2.11 6.77 8.62
C ALA A 84 2.13 5.36 7.99
N TRP A 85 2.80 5.19 6.85
CA TRP A 85 3.04 3.87 6.26
C TRP A 85 3.90 3.00 7.16
N ARG A 86 4.96 3.51 7.81
CA ARG A 86 5.80 2.78 8.80
C ARG A 86 5.07 2.50 10.09
N GLU A 87 4.22 3.38 10.59
CA GLU A 87 3.44 3.17 11.80
C GLU A 87 2.36 2.14 11.49
N LEU A 88 1.74 2.17 10.32
CA LEU A 88 0.78 1.16 9.87
C LEU A 88 1.46 -0.19 9.61
N THR A 89 2.61 -0.20 8.93
CA THR A 89 3.44 -1.40 8.80
C THR A 89 3.94 -1.83 10.18
N GLN A 90 4.72 -1.09 10.96
CA GLN A 90 5.13 -1.50 12.32
C GLN A 90 3.98 -1.91 13.28
N LYS A 91 2.79 -1.32 13.17
CA LYS A 91 1.63 -1.70 13.99
C LYS A 91 1.02 -3.02 13.56
N TYR A 92 1.08 -3.36 12.27
CA TYR A 92 0.37 -4.50 11.70
C TYR A 92 1.23 -5.51 10.91
N THR A 93 2.51 -5.24 10.66
CA THR A 93 3.52 -6.03 9.93
C THR A 93 4.75 -6.26 10.83
N GLN A 94 5.49 -7.33 10.56
CA GLN A 94 6.79 -7.60 11.21
C GLN A 94 7.95 -6.96 10.45
#